data_AF-A0A809SIF7-F1
#
_entry.id   AF-A0A809SIF7-F1
#
_cell.length_a   1.000
_cell.length_b   1.000
_cell.length_c   1.000
_cell.angle_alpha   90.00
_cell.angle_beta   90.00
_cell.angle_gamma   90.00
#
_symmetry.space_group_name_H-M   'P 1'
#
loop_
_entity.id
_entity.type
_entity.pdbx_description
1 polymer ?
#
loop_
_entity_poly.entity_id
_entity_poly.type
_entity_poly.pdbx_seq_one_letter_code
_entity_poly.pdbx_strand_id
1 'polypeptide(L)'
;MFLQLFEGKPYLAWLLGLILGLMMASDLGGPINKAAYIFGTLTIANGASTVSMAAVMISGMVPPLGISVSMFISRKLWSKEERESGKISNILFGLSFISEGAIPYTSKNPKVLIPANLAGGAVAGLVSAVLGVNIVAPHGGIFVIFLARTTLFADLGTSIGLGILFFIAALLVGAFAQAGTIYLITFLNKKYPNLFQFKKRRKLRS
;
A
#
# COMPACT_ATOMS: atom_id res chain seq x y z
N MET A 1 -20.63 -10.57 -12.22
CA MET A 1 -20.87 -11.33 -10.98
C MET A 1 -20.08 -10.82 -9.77
N PHE A 2 -18.74 -10.78 -9.77
CA PHE A 2 -17.99 -10.31 -8.58
C PHE A 2 -18.02 -8.78 -8.37
N LEU A 3 -17.93 -7.96 -9.42
CA LEU A 3 -18.05 -6.49 -9.30
C LEU A 3 -19.44 -6.05 -8.79
N GLN A 4 -20.48 -6.78 -9.20
CA GLN A 4 -21.87 -6.58 -8.74
C GLN A 4 -22.03 -6.84 -7.24
N LEU A 5 -21.08 -7.52 -6.58
CA LEU A 5 -21.11 -7.72 -5.12
C LEU A 5 -20.91 -6.40 -4.35
N PHE A 6 -20.22 -5.42 -4.96
CA PHE A 6 -19.90 -4.12 -4.36
C PHE A 6 -20.73 -2.96 -4.95
N GLU A 7 -21.43 -3.22 -6.04
CA GLU A 7 -22.32 -2.26 -6.70
C GLU A 7 -23.51 -1.91 -5.79
N GLY A 8 -23.75 -0.62 -5.56
CA GLY A 8 -24.81 -0.13 -4.66
C GLY A 8 -24.59 -0.38 -3.16
N LYS A 9 -23.43 -0.91 -2.75
CA LYS A 9 -23.11 -1.22 -1.34
C LYS A 9 -21.90 -0.41 -0.85
N PRO A 10 -22.05 0.91 -0.60
CA PRO A 10 -20.95 1.76 -0.17
C PRO A 10 -20.31 1.31 1.16
N TYR A 11 -21.08 0.63 2.02
CA TYR A 11 -20.59 0.04 3.26
C TYR A 11 -19.62 -1.13 3.07
N LEU A 12 -19.40 -1.64 1.85
CA LEU A 12 -18.38 -2.64 1.55
C LEU A 12 -17.11 -2.04 0.94
N ALA A 13 -17.10 -0.73 0.64
CA ALA A 13 -15.97 -0.08 -0.02
C ALA A 13 -14.69 -0.18 0.80
N TRP A 14 -14.76 -0.02 2.13
CA TRP A 14 -13.61 -0.15 3.03
C TRP A 14 -13.00 -1.55 2.99
N LEU A 15 -13.82 -2.60 2.89
CA LEU A 15 -13.38 -3.99 2.83
C LEU A 15 -12.71 -4.28 1.49
N LEU A 16 -13.30 -3.80 0.39
CA LEU A 16 -12.71 -3.90 -0.94
C LEU A 16 -11.36 -3.17 -1.00
N GLY A 17 -11.30 -1.94 -0.47
CA GLY A 17 -10.07 -1.16 -0.38
C GLY A 17 -8.98 -1.87 0.41
N LEU A 18 -9.33 -2.47 1.56
CA LEU A 18 -8.41 -3.27 2.37
C LEU A 18 -7.85 -4.47 1.59
N ILE A 19 -8.71 -5.24 0.91
CA ILE A 19 -8.31 -6.43 0.15
C ILE A 19 -7.40 -6.04 -1.02
N LEU A 20 -7.79 -5.02 -1.80
CA LEU A 20 -6.99 -4.54 -2.92
C LEU A 20 -5.65 -3.98 -2.45
N GLY A 21 -5.65 -3.31 -1.29
CA GLY A 21 -4.43 -2.81 -0.66
C GLY A 21 -3.47 -3.92 -0.25
N LEU A 22 -3.99 -5.00 0.36
CA LEU A 22 -3.20 -6.20 0.65
C LEU A 22 -2.61 -6.80 -0.63
N MET A 23 -3.44 -6.98 -1.66
CA MET A 23 -3.00 -7.57 -2.92
C MET A 23 -1.89 -6.75 -3.59
N MET A 24 -2.05 -5.43 -3.66
CA MET A 24 -1.04 -4.55 -4.25
C MET A 24 0.31 -4.60 -3.52
N ALA A 25 0.29 -4.73 -2.20
CA ALA A 25 1.52 -4.77 -1.41
C ALA A 25 2.10 -6.19 -1.21
N SER A 26 1.47 -7.23 -1.76
CA SER A 26 1.83 -8.63 -1.51
C SER A 26 3.15 -9.04 -2.12
N ASP A 27 3.37 -8.72 -3.40
CA ASP A 27 4.48 -9.28 -4.19
C ASP A 27 5.23 -8.23 -5.03
N LEU A 28 5.06 -6.94 -4.72
CA LEU A 28 5.87 -5.81 -5.23
C LEU A 28 6.02 -5.79 -6.77
N GLY A 29 4.91 -5.98 -7.48
CA GLY A 29 4.86 -6.02 -8.95
C GLY A 29 4.68 -7.43 -9.53
N GLY A 30 4.49 -8.43 -8.68
CA GLY A 30 4.19 -9.80 -9.06
C GLY A 30 2.73 -10.05 -9.51
N PRO A 31 2.34 -11.33 -9.67
CA PRO A 31 1.02 -11.71 -10.16
C PRO A 31 -0.16 -11.20 -9.32
N ILE A 32 -0.05 -11.15 -7.99
CA ILE A 32 -1.13 -10.71 -7.09
C ILE A 32 -1.35 -9.20 -7.24
N ASN A 33 -0.26 -8.43 -7.25
CA ASN A 33 -0.31 -6.99 -7.52
C ASN A 33 -0.93 -6.71 -8.90
N LYS A 34 -0.47 -7.39 -9.95
CA LYS A 34 -1.03 -7.22 -11.31
C LYS A 34 -2.50 -7.61 -11.40
N ALA A 35 -2.93 -8.64 -10.69
CA ALA A 35 -4.34 -9.02 -10.62
C ALA A 35 -5.20 -7.93 -9.98
N ALA A 36 -4.74 -7.31 -8.88
CA ALA A 36 -5.41 -6.16 -8.28
C ALA A 36 -5.43 -4.95 -9.22
N TYR A 37 -4.34 -4.69 -9.94
CA TYR A 37 -4.30 -3.63 -10.93
C TYR A 37 -5.33 -3.82 -12.05
N ILE A 38 -5.38 -5.02 -12.65
CA ILE A 38 -6.37 -5.38 -13.67
C ILE A 38 -7.79 -5.26 -13.11
N PHE A 39 -8.01 -5.65 -11.86
CA PHE A 39 -9.31 -5.44 -11.22
C PHE A 39 -9.68 -3.95 -11.20
N GLY A 40 -8.75 -3.08 -10.77
CA GLY A 40 -8.93 -1.63 -10.78
C GLY A 40 -9.28 -1.09 -12.17
N THR A 41 -8.54 -1.48 -13.21
CA THR A 41 -8.81 -1.01 -14.58
C THR A 41 -10.14 -1.51 -15.13
N LEU A 42 -10.55 -2.73 -14.80
CA LEU A 42 -11.87 -3.26 -15.16
C LEU A 42 -13.02 -2.50 -14.48
N THR A 43 -12.80 -1.95 -13.28
CA THR A 43 -13.83 -1.10 -12.63
C THR A 43 -14.06 0.20 -13.39
N ILE A 44 -13.00 0.79 -13.95
CA ILE A 44 -13.11 1.96 -14.83
C ILE A 44 -13.84 1.59 -16.13
N ALA A 45 -13.43 0.50 -16.78
CA ALA A 45 -13.98 0.09 -18.08
C ALA A 45 -15.49 -0.22 -18.03
N ASN A 46 -15.97 -0.76 -16.91
CA ASN A 46 -17.38 -1.08 -16.72
C ASN A 46 -18.22 0.11 -16.22
N GLY A 47 -17.66 1.33 -16.12
CA GLY A 47 -18.34 2.49 -15.54
C GLY A 47 -18.71 2.30 -14.07
N ALA A 48 -18.06 1.36 -13.39
CA ALA A 48 -18.30 1.02 -11.99
C ALA A 48 -17.53 1.97 -11.06
N SER A 49 -17.49 1.63 -9.76
CA SER A 49 -16.83 2.46 -8.74
C SER A 49 -15.32 2.60 -8.98
N THR A 50 -14.91 3.82 -9.35
CA THR A 50 -13.52 4.26 -9.52
C THR A 50 -12.73 4.35 -8.21
N VAL A 51 -13.39 4.08 -7.09
CA VAL A 51 -12.77 3.94 -5.76
C VAL A 51 -11.81 2.76 -5.72
N SER A 52 -12.14 1.66 -6.42
CA SER A 52 -11.29 0.47 -6.50
C SER A 52 -9.94 0.79 -7.14
N MET A 53 -9.95 1.57 -8.24
CA MET A 53 -8.73 2.00 -8.89
C MET A 53 -7.90 2.91 -7.98
N ALA A 54 -8.52 3.87 -7.29
CA ALA A 54 -7.81 4.73 -6.35
C ALA A 54 -7.16 3.94 -5.21
N ALA A 55 -7.87 2.95 -4.63
CA ALA A 55 -7.31 2.08 -3.60
C ALA A 55 -6.10 1.28 -4.11
N VAL A 56 -6.20 0.69 -5.30
CA VAL A 56 -5.09 -0.01 -5.97
C VAL A 56 -3.89 0.91 -6.14
N MET A 57 -4.11 2.11 -6.67
CA MET A 57 -3.04 3.05 -6.96
C MET A 57 -2.33 3.53 -5.70
N ILE A 58 -3.07 4.03 -4.72
CA ILE A 58 -2.47 4.56 -3.49
C ILE A 58 -1.69 3.45 -2.79
N SER A 59 -2.25 2.24 -2.72
CA SER A 59 -1.61 1.11 -2.03
C SER A 59 -0.33 0.64 -2.72
N GLY A 60 -0.26 0.64 -4.06
CA GLY A 60 0.96 0.25 -4.78
C GLY A 60 2.13 1.24 -4.64
N MET A 61 1.84 2.50 -4.30
CA MET A 61 2.87 3.51 -3.98
C MET A 61 3.48 3.29 -2.58
N VAL A 62 2.75 2.64 -1.67
CA VAL A 62 3.13 2.55 -0.25
C VAL A 62 4.45 1.81 -0.01
N PRO A 63 4.70 0.59 -0.52
CA PRO A 63 5.87 -0.19 -0.14
C PRO A 63 7.22 0.55 -0.19
N PRO A 64 7.60 1.21 -1.30
CA PRO A 64 8.83 1.99 -1.33
C PRO A 64 8.75 3.26 -0.45
N LEU A 65 7.60 3.95 -0.40
CA LEU A 65 7.44 5.14 0.45
C LEU A 65 7.58 4.83 1.93
N GLY A 66 6.95 3.78 2.44
CA GLY A 66 7.04 3.43 3.86
C GLY A 66 8.43 2.97 4.27
N ILE A 67 9.20 2.34 3.36
CA ILE A 67 10.63 2.08 3.59
C ILE A 67 11.39 3.40 3.71
N SER A 68 11.19 4.34 2.79
CA SER A 68 11.84 5.64 2.85
C SER A 68 11.46 6.39 4.15
N VAL A 69 10.18 6.48 4.49
CA VAL A 69 9.69 7.09 5.73
C VAL A 69 10.34 6.44 6.95
N SER A 70 10.44 5.10 6.99
CA SER A 70 11.16 4.37 8.03
C SER A 70 12.63 4.77 8.13
N MET A 71 13.31 5.03 7.00
CA MET A 71 14.69 5.54 7.01
C MET A 71 14.81 6.96 7.55
N PHE A 72 13.77 7.80 7.46
CA PHE A 72 13.77 9.14 8.07
C PHE A 72 13.56 9.08 9.58
N ILE A 73 12.56 8.33 10.04
CA ILE A 73 12.12 8.30 11.45
C ILE A 73 12.92 7.30 12.30
N SER A 74 13.26 6.14 11.73
CA SER A 74 13.90 5.00 12.42
C SER A 74 15.28 4.69 11.83
N ARG A 75 16.10 5.72 11.65
CA ARG A 75 17.44 5.66 11.01
C ARG A 75 18.33 4.51 11.51
N LYS A 76 18.26 4.18 12.79
CA LYS A 76 19.09 3.14 13.45
C LYS A 76 18.72 1.71 13.03
N LEU A 77 17.60 1.51 12.33
CA LEU A 77 17.19 0.20 11.82
C LEU A 77 17.87 -0.14 10.48
N TRP A 78 18.45 0.86 9.80
CA TRP A 78 18.97 0.75 8.45
C TRP A 78 20.47 1.01 8.42
N SER A 79 21.20 0.25 7.59
CA SER A 79 22.62 0.48 7.35
C SER A 79 22.86 1.83 6.69
N LYS A 80 24.12 2.30 6.71
CA LYS A 80 24.49 3.54 6.01
C LYS A 80 24.23 3.43 4.50
N GLU A 81 24.64 2.32 3.91
CA GLU A 81 24.46 2.00 2.49
C GLU A 81 22.98 1.93 2.08
N GLU A 82 22.12 1.32 2.89
CA GLU A 82 20.66 1.26 2.64
C GLU A 82 20.03 2.65 2.64
N ARG A 83 20.47 3.52 3.55
CA ARG A 83 19.96 4.89 3.61
C ARG A 83 20.47 5.75 2.46
N GLU A 84 21.72 5.59 2.05
CA GLU A 84 22.29 6.34 0.93
C GLU A 84 21.66 5.92 -0.40
N SER A 85 21.46 4.63 -0.60
CA SER A 85 20.85 4.10 -1.83
C SER A 85 19.33 4.24 -1.88
N GLY A 86 18.62 4.16 -0.74
CA GLY A 86 17.16 4.01 -0.69
C GLY A 86 16.36 5.22 -0.27
N LYS A 87 16.94 6.12 0.53
CA LYS A 87 16.15 7.14 1.23
C LYS A 87 15.43 8.10 0.29
N ILE A 88 16.08 8.53 -0.79
CA ILE A 88 15.48 9.41 -1.81
C ILE A 88 14.93 8.61 -3.00
N SER A 89 15.66 7.59 -3.46
CA SER A 89 15.23 6.77 -4.60
C SER A 89 13.87 6.10 -4.36
N ASN A 90 13.63 5.57 -3.16
CA ASN A 90 12.34 4.95 -2.84
C ASN A 90 11.19 5.97 -2.74
N ILE A 91 11.49 7.25 -2.49
CA ILE A 91 10.47 8.31 -2.64
C ILE A 91 10.06 8.40 -4.11
N LEU A 92 11.05 8.48 -5.01
CA LEU A 92 10.78 8.59 -6.45
C LEU A 92 10.07 7.36 -6.99
N PHE A 93 10.49 6.16 -6.59
CA PHE A 93 9.83 4.91 -6.99
C PHE A 93 8.38 4.90 -6.51
N GLY A 94 8.13 5.22 -5.25
CA GLY A 94 6.78 5.27 -4.71
C GLY A 94 5.89 6.33 -5.35
N LEU A 95 6.39 7.55 -5.50
CA LEU A 95 5.67 8.62 -6.21
C LEU A 95 5.41 8.27 -7.68
N SER A 96 6.25 7.45 -8.29
CA SER A 96 6.08 6.97 -9.67
C SER A 96 5.28 5.68 -9.78
N PHE A 97 4.73 5.16 -8.67
CA PHE A 97 4.01 3.88 -8.62
C PHE A 97 4.83 2.68 -9.12
N ILE A 98 6.12 2.70 -8.80
CA ILE A 98 7.06 1.60 -9.04
C ILE A 98 7.29 0.90 -7.70
N SER A 99 6.52 -0.15 -7.44
CA SER A 99 6.59 -0.90 -6.18
C SER A 99 7.89 -1.71 -6.03
N GLU A 100 8.58 -1.97 -7.13
CA GLU A 100 9.80 -2.75 -7.26
C GLU A 100 10.99 -2.13 -6.52
N GLY A 101 10.97 -0.81 -6.27
CA GLY A 101 11.99 -0.14 -5.45
C GLY A 101 12.12 -0.74 -4.04
N ALA A 102 11.07 -1.40 -3.54
CA ALA A 102 11.07 -2.09 -2.26
C ALA A 102 11.71 -3.50 -2.29
N ILE A 103 11.93 -4.10 -3.46
CA ILE A 103 12.42 -5.49 -3.59
C ILE A 103 13.79 -5.69 -2.92
N PRO A 104 14.83 -4.87 -3.18
CA PRO A 104 16.16 -5.08 -2.60
C PRO A 104 16.14 -5.12 -1.06
N TYR A 105 15.30 -4.28 -0.44
CA TYR A 105 15.13 -4.21 1.01
C TYR A 105 14.34 -5.40 1.53
N THR A 106 13.23 -5.73 0.87
CA THR A 106 12.32 -6.81 1.28
C THR A 106 13.02 -8.16 1.23
N SER A 107 13.84 -8.40 0.20
CA SER A 107 14.66 -9.62 0.08
C SER A 107 15.68 -9.78 1.21
N LYS A 108 16.20 -8.67 1.75
CA LYS A 108 17.18 -8.70 2.84
C LYS A 108 16.54 -8.98 4.20
N ASN A 109 15.32 -8.51 4.43
CA ASN A 109 14.58 -8.75 5.68
C ASN A 109 13.08 -9.05 5.44
N PRO A 110 12.77 -10.22 4.85
CA PRO A 110 11.41 -10.53 4.40
C PRO A 110 10.43 -10.69 5.56
N LYS A 111 10.90 -11.20 6.71
CA LYS A 111 10.07 -11.41 7.91
C LYS A 111 9.51 -10.12 8.50
N VAL A 112 10.21 -9.00 8.31
CA VAL A 112 9.77 -7.68 8.77
C VAL A 112 9.01 -6.95 7.67
N LEU A 113 9.57 -6.95 6.44
CA LEU A 113 9.05 -6.11 5.38
C LEU A 113 7.81 -6.65 4.70
N ILE A 114 7.64 -7.97 4.51
CA ILE A 114 6.41 -8.50 3.90
C ILE A 114 5.18 -8.15 4.76
N PRO A 115 5.15 -8.41 6.07
CA PRO A 115 4.01 -8.01 6.90
C PRO A 115 3.82 -6.49 6.96
N ALA A 116 4.90 -5.71 6.96
CA ALA A 116 4.81 -4.25 6.97
C ALA A 116 4.23 -3.70 5.66
N ASN A 117 4.66 -4.23 4.51
CA ASN A 117 4.14 -3.85 3.20
C ASN A 117 2.63 -4.13 3.15
N LEU A 118 2.23 -5.35 3.53
CA LEU A 118 0.82 -5.75 3.61
C LEU A 118 0.00 -4.82 4.51
N ALA A 119 0.49 -4.54 5.72
CA ALA A 119 -0.19 -3.63 6.65
C ALA A 119 -0.33 -2.21 6.10
N GLY A 120 0.73 -1.65 5.51
CA GLY A 120 0.70 -0.32 4.91
C GLY A 120 -0.25 -0.24 3.72
N GLY A 121 -0.18 -1.21 2.80
CA GLY A 121 -1.07 -1.29 1.65
C GLY A 121 -2.54 -1.44 2.07
N ALA A 122 -2.83 -2.35 3.00
CA ALA A 122 -4.16 -2.55 3.56
C ALA A 122 -4.74 -1.26 4.15
N VAL A 123 -3.95 -0.54 4.96
CA VAL A 123 -4.37 0.71 5.59
C VAL A 123 -4.59 1.80 4.54
N ALA A 124 -3.69 1.97 3.57
CA ALA A 124 -3.86 2.93 2.49
C ALA A 124 -5.13 2.67 1.68
N GLY A 125 -5.34 1.43 1.25
CA GLY A 125 -6.51 1.04 0.46
C GLY A 125 -7.81 1.22 1.24
N LEU A 126 -7.84 0.83 2.52
CA LEU A 126 -8.99 1.05 3.40
C LEU A 126 -9.30 2.54 3.56
N VAL A 127 -8.31 3.35 3.92
CA VAL A 127 -8.50 4.79 4.17
C VAL A 127 -8.95 5.50 2.90
N SER A 128 -8.32 5.19 1.76
CA SER A 128 -8.73 5.69 0.44
C SER A 128 -10.21 5.41 0.16
N ALA A 129 -10.64 4.16 0.39
CA ALA A 129 -12.01 3.76 0.12
C ALA A 129 -13.02 4.36 1.10
N VAL A 130 -12.67 4.49 2.39
CA VAL A 130 -13.51 5.17 3.40
C VAL A 130 -13.69 6.64 3.06
N LEU A 131 -12.63 7.30 2.58
CA LEU A 131 -12.68 8.70 2.15
C LEU A 131 -13.31 8.88 0.75
N GLY A 132 -13.77 7.79 0.13
CA GLY A 132 -14.42 7.80 -1.17
C GLY A 132 -13.52 8.32 -2.29
N VAL A 133 -12.19 8.21 -2.13
CA VAL A 133 -11.23 8.66 -3.15
C VAL A 133 -11.44 7.83 -4.39
N ASN A 134 -11.53 8.48 -5.54
CA ASN A 134 -11.84 7.85 -6.80
C ASN A 134 -10.99 8.49 -7.91
N ILE A 135 -10.63 7.70 -8.93
CA ILE A 135 -9.81 8.17 -10.04
C ILE A 135 -10.21 7.48 -11.35
N VAL A 136 -10.37 8.28 -12.41
CA VAL A 136 -10.80 7.85 -13.75
C VAL A 136 -9.63 7.69 -14.73
N ALA A 137 -8.45 7.35 -14.23
CA ALA A 137 -7.27 7.09 -15.04
C ALA A 137 -6.56 5.82 -14.60
N PRO A 138 -6.30 4.86 -15.50
CA PRO A 138 -5.54 3.65 -15.20
C PRO A 138 -4.04 3.93 -15.30
N HIS A 139 -3.56 4.93 -14.57
CA HIS A 139 -2.15 5.32 -14.53
C HIS A 139 -1.73 5.50 -13.09
N GLY A 140 -0.56 4.98 -12.74
CA GLY A 140 -0.04 5.07 -11.39
C GLY A 140 0.62 6.41 -11.07
N GLY A 141 0.76 6.67 -9.76
CA GLY A 141 1.69 7.66 -9.24
C GLY A 141 1.08 9.04 -9.06
N ILE A 142 1.92 9.95 -8.58
CA ILE A 142 1.55 11.33 -8.27
C ILE A 142 1.12 12.11 -9.52
N PHE A 143 1.49 11.63 -10.71
CA PHE A 143 1.26 12.31 -11.99
C PHE A 143 -0.21 12.49 -12.35
N VAL A 144 -1.09 11.63 -11.85
CA VAL A 144 -2.53 11.70 -12.14
C VAL A 144 -3.34 12.17 -10.93
N ILE A 145 -2.68 12.65 -9.87
CA ILE A 145 -3.36 13.08 -8.64
C ILE A 145 -4.42 14.17 -8.90
N PHE A 146 -4.23 15.03 -9.90
CA PHE A 146 -5.19 16.09 -10.26
C PHE A 146 -6.54 15.54 -10.77
N LEU A 147 -6.61 14.25 -11.08
CA LEU A 147 -7.85 13.56 -11.46
C LEU A 147 -8.56 12.92 -10.26
N ALA A 148 -7.95 12.97 -9.06
CA ALA A 148 -8.54 12.42 -7.85
C ALA A 148 -9.75 13.24 -7.41
N ARG A 149 -10.83 12.54 -7.10
CA ARG A 149 -12.09 13.11 -6.60
C ARG A 149 -12.54 12.33 -5.38
N THR A 150 -13.38 12.92 -4.54
CA THR A 150 -14.09 12.19 -3.48
C THR A 150 -15.57 12.05 -3.80
N THR A 151 -16.12 10.85 -3.60
CA THR A 151 -17.57 10.59 -3.73
C THR A 151 -18.39 11.15 -2.56
N LEU A 152 -17.75 11.67 -1.51
CA LEU A 152 -18.42 12.18 -0.32
C LEU A 152 -19.12 13.54 -0.53
N PHE A 153 -18.74 14.27 -1.58
CA PHE A 153 -19.27 15.61 -1.89
C PHE A 153 -19.72 15.66 -3.35
N ALA A 154 -20.91 16.20 -3.58
CA ALA A 154 -21.52 16.29 -4.92
C ALA A 154 -21.00 17.49 -5.73
N ASP A 155 -20.58 18.56 -5.06
CA ASP A 155 -19.99 19.73 -5.71
C ASP A 155 -18.63 19.38 -6.34
N LEU A 156 -18.45 19.74 -7.62
CA LEU A 156 -17.28 19.33 -8.41
C LEU A 156 -15.98 19.94 -7.86
N GLY A 157 -15.99 21.22 -7.49
CA GLY A 157 -14.78 21.91 -6.99
C GLY A 157 -14.32 21.32 -5.66
N THR A 158 -15.27 21.15 -4.74
CA THR A 158 -15.05 20.55 -3.42
C THR A 158 -14.62 19.10 -3.53
N SER A 159 -15.25 18.33 -4.42
CA SER A 159 -14.91 16.92 -4.68
C SER A 159 -13.48 16.75 -5.19
N ILE A 160 -13.02 17.62 -6.10
CA ILE A 160 -11.62 17.58 -6.59
C ILE A 160 -10.65 18.00 -5.49
N GLY A 161 -10.90 19.14 -4.82
CA GLY A 161 -10.01 19.67 -3.79
C GLY A 161 -9.83 18.68 -2.62
N LEU A 162 -10.93 18.16 -2.09
CA LEU A 162 -10.89 17.14 -1.03
C LEU A 162 -10.44 15.78 -1.54
N GLY A 163 -10.72 15.42 -2.80
CA GLY A 163 -10.25 14.19 -3.42
C GLY A 163 -8.72 14.10 -3.45
N ILE A 164 -8.05 15.18 -3.88
CA ILE A 164 -6.58 15.29 -3.85
C ILE A 164 -6.06 15.21 -2.42
N LEU A 165 -6.67 15.96 -1.48
CA LEU A 165 -6.27 15.94 -0.08
C LEU A 165 -6.38 14.54 0.53
N PHE A 166 -7.50 13.86 0.30
CA PHE A 166 -7.76 12.51 0.80
C PHE A 166 -6.86 11.47 0.16
N PHE A 167 -6.51 11.63 -1.13
CA PHE A 167 -5.51 10.80 -1.79
C PHE A 167 -4.15 10.88 -1.08
N ILE A 168 -3.67 12.10 -0.82
CA ILE A 168 -2.40 12.34 -0.12
C ILE A 168 -2.48 11.82 1.31
N ALA A 169 -3.59 12.07 2.01
CA ALA A 169 -3.79 11.61 3.37
C ALA A 169 -3.74 10.08 3.45
N ALA A 170 -4.46 9.36 2.58
CA ALA A 170 -4.45 7.90 2.53
C ALA A 170 -3.05 7.35 2.23
N LEU A 171 -2.32 7.97 1.30
CA LEU A 171 -0.94 7.61 0.95
C LEU A 171 0.00 7.75 2.15
N LEU A 172 -0.06 8.90 2.84
CA LEU A 172 0.76 9.18 4.01
C LEU A 172 0.41 8.23 5.15
N VAL A 173 -0.87 8.05 5.47
CA VAL A 173 -1.33 7.13 6.53
C VAL A 173 -0.84 5.71 6.25
N GLY A 174 -0.92 5.22 5.00
CA GLY A 174 -0.37 3.91 4.63
C GLY A 174 1.15 3.83 4.77
N ALA A 175 1.89 4.84 4.30
CA ALA A 175 3.35 4.88 4.41
C ALA A 175 3.82 4.92 5.88
N PHE A 176 3.15 5.70 6.74
CA PHE A 176 3.42 5.73 8.18
C PHE A 176 3.00 4.43 8.87
N ALA A 177 1.89 3.81 8.49
CA ALA A 177 1.48 2.50 9.00
C ALA A 177 2.52 1.41 8.66
N GLN A 178 3.04 1.39 7.44
CA GLN A 178 4.15 0.52 7.06
C GLN A 178 5.38 0.81 7.92
N ALA A 179 5.84 2.07 7.98
CA ALA A 179 7.03 2.43 8.73
C ALA A 179 6.92 2.10 10.23
N GLY A 180 5.75 2.33 10.83
CA GLY A 180 5.42 1.94 12.20
C GLY A 180 5.43 0.42 12.38
N THR A 181 4.93 -0.34 11.41
CA THR A 181 4.97 -1.81 11.43
C THR A 181 6.40 -2.34 11.33
N ILE A 182 7.25 -1.74 10.48
CA ILE A 182 8.69 -2.06 10.42
C ILE A 182 9.33 -1.88 11.78
N TYR A 183 9.09 -0.73 12.42
CA TYR A 183 9.62 -0.43 13.75
C TYR A 183 9.11 -1.43 14.79
N LEU A 184 7.80 -1.66 14.84
CA LEU A 184 7.17 -2.54 15.81
C LEU A 184 7.67 -3.98 15.71
N ILE A 185 7.67 -4.57 14.51
CA ILE A 185 8.14 -5.95 14.32
C ILE A 185 9.63 -6.04 14.65
N THR A 186 10.44 -5.07 14.25
CA THR A 186 11.88 -5.06 14.57
C THR A 186 12.12 -4.92 16.09
N PHE A 187 11.33 -4.10 16.77
CA PHE A 187 11.37 -3.95 18.22
C PHE A 187 10.97 -5.25 18.93
N LEU A 188 9.87 -5.88 18.51
CA LEU A 188 9.41 -7.16 19.05
C LEU A 188 10.43 -8.28 18.83
N ASN A 189 11.08 -8.32 17.66
CA ASN A 189 12.15 -9.29 17.38
C ASN A 189 13.37 -9.11 18.29
N LYS A 190 13.72 -7.87 18.66
CA LYS A 190 14.79 -7.60 19.62
C LYS A 190 14.39 -7.96 21.05
N LYS A 191 13.15 -7.67 21.44
CA LYS A 191 12.65 -7.92 22.80
C LYS A 191 12.31 -9.39 23.06
N TYR A 192 11.81 -10.09 22.04
CA TYR A 192 11.37 -11.50 22.10
C TYR A 192 11.96 -12.31 20.94
N PRO A 193 13.27 -12.63 20.97
CA PRO A 193 13.98 -13.28 19.85
C PRO A 193 13.47 -14.69 19.48
N ASN A 194 12.65 -15.31 20.33
CA ASN A 194 12.04 -16.63 20.10
C ASN A 194 10.59 -16.57 19.60
N LEU A 195 9.97 -15.39 19.48
CA LEU A 195 8.53 -15.25 19.17
C LEU A 195 8.15 -15.82 17.80
N PHE A 196 9.06 -15.75 16.82
CA PHE A 196 8.86 -16.24 15.44
C PHE A 196 9.79 -17.39 15.07
N GLN A 197 10.46 -18.02 16.05
CA GLN A 197 11.22 -19.23 15.80
C GLN A 197 10.27 -20.43 15.85
N PHE A 198 9.80 -20.87 14.68
CA PHE A 198 9.28 -22.23 14.57
C PHE A 198 10.41 -23.18 14.94
N LYS A 199 10.31 -23.85 16.10
CA LYS A 199 11.19 -24.96 16.49
C LYS A 199 11.28 -25.88 15.27
N LYS A 200 12.46 -25.96 14.63
CA LYS A 200 12.77 -27.03 13.67
C LYS A 200 12.44 -28.33 14.41
N ARG A 201 11.35 -29.02 14.04
CA ARG A 201 11.09 -30.37 14.55
C ARG A 201 12.36 -31.16 14.25
N ARG A 202 13.08 -31.58 15.30
CA ARG A 202 14.20 -32.52 15.19
C ARG A 202 13.66 -33.67 14.35
N LYS A 203 14.24 -33.90 13.16
CA LYS A 203 14.08 -35.18 12.47
C LYS A 203 14.52 -36.24 13.46
N LEU A 204 13.56 -36.98 14.03
CA LEU A 204 13.83 -38.24 14.71
C LEU A 204 14.52 -39.11 13.66
N ARG A 205 15.81 -39.39 13.89
CA ARG A 205 16.50 -40.46 13.18
C ARG A 205 15.82 -41.75 13.61
N SER A 206 15.12 -42.40 12.70
CA SER A 206 14.84 -43.83 12.72
C SER A 206 15.69 -44.47 11.65
#